data_AF-A0A2A2HBR4-F1
#
_entry.id   AF-A0A2A2HBR4-F1
#
_cell.length_a   1.000
_cell.length_b   1.000
_cell.length_c   1.000
_cell.angle_alpha   90.00
_cell.angle_beta   90.00
_cell.angle_gamma   90.00
#
_symmetry.space_group_name_H-M   'P 1'
#
loop_
_entity.id
_entity.type
_entity.pdbx_description
1 polymer ?
#
loop_
_entity_poly.entity_id
_entity_poly.type
_entity_poly.pdbx_seq_one_letter_code
_entity_poly.pdbx_strand_id
1 'polypeptide(L)'
;MKVEFENELKYTDLLLPTLEILSDNKNKTENEIINIFQENERFRKYNPNSIVQETTDALFYISKTNYVSYNNNNQFQITKDGLIFMNDLDHEKNKILKRNKPQHEIEEAIIKKENTYRNKIIKKIDNYYNIPSRQFFYKVILDYLNENPNHAFNRKNMNLDILSKLNYSDEEMGVLTRGKTISLYVRLNFAVAYLKNIKFISNDKNGEYYVTQKGLEYIDNPDLINIVEKEYKNKNKSNDKNKDKKSVISTKIEKEDKKLINQPENNFLNSKEEEDNKSSQSLSEKLSSKVKSCNPRFFEKIVYDLLMKMDYSGITPNHGELTPKTHDNGIDGIIYLGRLNTNPIYFQAKRWNNNVQKPEIHKFIGALYEKSANTGIFITTSDFSTGAKELAKSANIELINGKELVNFMIEFKIGTKTIEVVDEEYFE
;
A
#
# COMPACT_ATOMS: atom_id res chain seq x y z
N MET A 1 24.60 -4.90 7.68
CA MET A 1 23.44 -5.09 8.55
C MET A 1 22.20 -4.78 7.74
N LYS A 2 21.29 -5.73 7.61
CA LYS A 2 19.93 -5.47 7.13
C LYS A 2 19.10 -5.00 8.33
N VAL A 3 18.26 -4.01 8.14
CA VAL A 3 17.08 -3.75 8.98
C VAL A 3 15.88 -4.12 8.11
N GLU A 4 15.40 -5.34 8.27
CA GLU A 4 14.26 -5.89 7.55
C GLU A 4 12.95 -5.20 7.97
N PHE A 5 11.89 -5.33 7.15
CA PHE A 5 10.52 -4.81 7.42
C PHE A 5 9.81 -5.61 8.54
N GLU A 6 10.55 -5.91 9.60
CA GLU A 6 10.08 -6.44 10.85
C GLU A 6 9.91 -5.30 11.87
N ASN A 7 8.87 -5.41 12.70
CA ASN A 7 8.74 -4.83 14.05
C ASN A 7 7.59 -3.85 14.35
N GLU A 8 6.52 -3.80 13.55
CA GLU A 8 5.19 -3.50 14.11
C GLU A 8 4.46 -4.83 14.40
N LEU A 9 4.02 -5.04 15.64
CA LEU A 9 3.29 -6.24 16.04
C LEU A 9 1.85 -6.16 15.52
N LYS A 10 1.28 -7.31 15.15
CA LYS A 10 -0.14 -7.41 14.81
C LYS A 10 -0.76 -8.62 15.51
N TYR A 11 -2.05 -8.59 15.81
CA TYR A 11 -2.75 -9.70 16.47
C TYR A 11 -2.59 -11.00 15.68
N THR A 12 -2.55 -10.89 14.35
CA THR A 12 -2.28 -12.03 13.45
C THR A 12 -0.95 -12.69 13.71
N ASP A 13 0.07 -11.95 14.17
CA ASP A 13 1.40 -12.44 14.52
C ASP A 13 1.38 -13.21 15.85
N LEU A 14 0.46 -12.86 16.76
CA LEU A 14 0.24 -13.50 18.06
C LEU A 14 -0.72 -14.70 18.02
N LEU A 15 -1.66 -14.79 17.07
CA LEU A 15 -2.65 -15.88 16.98
C LEU A 15 -2.09 -17.29 17.22
N LEU A 16 -1.01 -17.66 16.51
CA LEU A 16 -0.40 -18.98 16.65
C LEU A 16 0.39 -19.14 17.97
N PRO A 17 1.27 -18.19 18.36
CA PRO A 17 1.87 -18.16 19.70
C PRO A 17 0.87 -18.24 20.86
N THR A 18 -0.32 -17.65 20.75
CA THR A 18 -1.38 -17.75 21.77
C THR A 18 -1.88 -19.19 21.92
N LEU A 19 -2.03 -19.94 20.83
CA LEU A 19 -2.34 -21.37 20.89
C LEU A 19 -1.18 -22.19 21.46
N GLU A 20 0.08 -21.86 21.12
CA GLU A 20 1.26 -22.51 21.71
C GLU A 20 1.27 -22.32 23.25
N ILE A 21 1.00 -21.10 23.73
CA ILE A 21 0.90 -20.78 25.17
C ILE A 21 -0.24 -21.55 25.85
N LEU A 22 -1.41 -21.67 25.21
CA LEU A 22 -2.57 -22.39 25.77
C LEU A 22 -2.49 -23.92 25.64
N SER A 23 -1.56 -24.44 24.84
CA SER A 23 -1.38 -25.89 24.61
C SER A 23 -0.81 -26.63 25.83
N ASP A 24 -0.36 -25.93 26.88
CA ASP A 24 0.05 -26.53 28.15
C ASP A 24 -1.12 -27.07 29.00
N ASN A 25 -2.36 -27.00 28.47
CA ASN A 25 -3.62 -27.40 29.12
C ASN A 25 -3.91 -26.68 30.45
N LYS A 26 -3.26 -25.54 30.73
CA LYS A 26 -3.61 -24.67 31.85
C LYS A 26 -4.48 -23.54 31.34
N ASN A 27 -5.59 -23.30 32.03
CA ASN A 27 -6.38 -22.09 31.82
C ASN A 27 -5.51 -20.87 32.15
N LYS A 28 -5.57 -19.82 31.33
CA LYS A 28 -4.84 -18.56 31.57
C LYS A 28 -5.76 -17.36 31.39
N THR A 29 -5.64 -16.38 32.28
CA THR A 29 -6.21 -15.06 32.10
C THR A 29 -5.51 -14.30 30.97
N GLU A 30 -6.15 -13.25 30.46
CA GLU A 30 -5.54 -12.33 29.49
C GLU A 30 -4.21 -11.75 29.98
N ASN A 31 -4.18 -11.29 31.24
CA ASN A 31 -2.99 -10.70 31.86
C ASN A 31 -1.82 -11.69 31.94
N GLU A 32 -2.07 -12.98 32.22
CA GLU A 32 -1.02 -14.00 32.19
C GLU A 32 -0.44 -14.18 30.79
N ILE A 33 -1.26 -14.14 29.74
CA ILE A 33 -0.82 -14.27 28.35
C ILE A 33 -0.04 -13.02 27.90
N ILE A 34 -0.52 -11.82 28.26
CA ILE A 34 0.19 -10.55 28.04
C ILE A 34 1.58 -10.58 28.69
N ASN A 35 1.67 -10.98 29.96
CA ASN A 35 2.95 -11.06 30.68
C ASN A 35 3.90 -12.05 30.00
N ILE A 36 3.42 -13.23 29.60
CA ILE A 36 4.21 -14.21 28.85
C ILE A 36 4.74 -13.61 27.53
N PHE A 37 3.94 -12.82 26.81
CA PHE A 37 4.41 -12.14 25.59
C PHE A 37 5.43 -11.02 25.87
N GLN A 38 5.21 -10.20 26.90
CA GLN A 38 6.15 -9.14 27.27
C GLN A 38 7.51 -9.71 27.75
N GLU A 39 7.49 -10.85 28.45
CA GLU A 39 8.70 -11.53 28.90
C GLU A 39 9.42 -12.32 27.79
N ASN A 40 8.76 -12.67 26.69
CA ASN A 40 9.32 -13.49 25.62
C ASN A 40 10.27 -12.70 24.70
N GLU A 41 11.50 -13.17 24.54
CA GLU A 41 12.55 -12.49 23.76
C GLU A 41 12.16 -12.19 22.31
N ARG A 42 11.32 -13.02 21.68
CA ARG A 42 10.78 -12.79 20.33
C ARG A 42 9.99 -11.49 20.24
N PHE A 43 9.34 -11.10 21.34
CA PHE A 43 8.40 -9.98 21.39
C PHE A 43 8.87 -8.78 22.23
N ARG A 44 9.92 -8.92 23.06
CA ARG A 44 10.56 -7.78 23.77
C ARG A 44 10.99 -6.60 22.86
N LYS A 45 11.13 -6.84 21.56
CA LYS A 45 11.45 -5.82 20.53
C LYS A 45 10.27 -4.91 20.14
N TYR A 46 9.05 -5.19 20.58
CA TYR A 46 7.84 -4.40 20.28
C TYR A 46 7.44 -3.52 21.48
N ASN A 47 6.66 -2.46 21.21
CA ASN A 47 6.15 -1.57 22.26
C ASN A 47 5.23 -2.35 23.23
N PRO A 48 5.42 -2.27 24.56
CA PRO A 48 4.59 -2.99 25.54
C PRO A 48 3.08 -2.75 25.42
N ASN A 49 2.65 -1.54 25.06
CA ASN A 49 1.23 -1.22 24.85
C ASN A 49 0.68 -1.85 23.57
N SER A 50 1.52 -1.99 22.53
CA SER A 50 1.17 -2.76 21.33
C SER A 50 1.09 -4.25 21.62
N ILE A 51 1.96 -4.79 22.51
CA ILE A 51 1.83 -6.18 22.98
C ILE A 51 0.50 -6.38 23.72
N VAL A 52 0.09 -5.46 24.60
CA VAL A 52 -1.22 -5.51 25.27
C VAL A 52 -2.35 -5.54 24.23
N GLN A 53 -2.50 -4.49 23.43
CA GLN A 53 -3.61 -4.33 22.48
C GLN A 53 -3.71 -5.50 21.50
N GLU A 54 -2.59 -5.85 20.84
CA GLU A 54 -2.60 -6.91 19.83
C GLU A 54 -2.78 -8.31 20.47
N THR A 55 -2.51 -8.48 21.78
CA THR A 55 -2.85 -9.72 22.53
C THR A 55 -4.34 -9.79 22.83
N THR A 56 -4.95 -8.70 23.30
CA THR A 56 -6.41 -8.57 23.49
C THR A 56 -7.12 -8.90 22.18
N ASP A 57 -6.70 -8.29 21.07
CA ASP A 57 -7.27 -8.54 19.73
C ASP A 57 -7.04 -9.99 19.29
N ALA A 58 -5.87 -10.58 19.58
CA ALA A 58 -5.60 -11.98 19.22
C ALA A 58 -6.50 -12.94 19.99
N LEU A 59 -6.71 -12.71 21.29
CA LEU A 59 -7.59 -13.49 22.14
C LEU A 59 -9.06 -13.34 21.72
N PHE A 60 -9.46 -12.10 21.42
CA PHE A 60 -10.79 -11.79 20.89
C PHE A 60 -11.06 -12.54 19.59
N TYR A 61 -10.23 -12.38 18.55
CA TYR A 61 -10.45 -13.04 17.26
C TYR A 61 -10.28 -14.56 17.33
N ILE A 62 -9.35 -15.07 18.14
CA ILE A 62 -9.15 -16.52 18.21
C ILE A 62 -10.28 -17.23 18.96
N SER A 63 -11.00 -16.56 19.87
CA SER A 63 -12.23 -17.09 20.50
C SER A 63 -13.37 -17.33 19.49
N LYS A 64 -13.35 -16.61 18.36
CA LYS A 64 -14.28 -16.82 17.22
C LYS A 64 -13.89 -18.04 16.38
N THR A 65 -12.66 -18.53 16.55
CA THR A 65 -12.28 -19.86 16.09
C THR A 65 -12.59 -20.87 17.19
N ASN A 66 -13.13 -22.03 16.83
CA ASN A 66 -13.45 -23.09 17.80
C ASN A 66 -12.21 -23.76 18.46
N TYR A 67 -11.04 -23.11 18.44
CA TYR A 67 -9.78 -23.54 19.03
C TYR A 67 -9.58 -23.06 20.47
N VAL A 68 -10.25 -21.98 20.89
CA VAL A 68 -10.15 -21.44 22.26
C VAL A 68 -11.55 -21.17 22.80
N SER A 69 -11.79 -21.57 24.04
CA SER A 69 -12.99 -21.23 24.82
C SER A 69 -12.64 -20.26 25.95
N TYR A 70 -13.54 -19.33 26.24
CA TYR A 70 -13.45 -18.42 27.39
C TYR A 70 -14.43 -18.87 28.47
N ASN A 71 -13.99 -18.95 29.72
CA ASN A 71 -14.79 -19.47 30.84
C ASN A 71 -15.29 -18.37 31.78
N ASN A 72 -16.22 -18.72 32.66
CA ASN A 72 -16.85 -17.79 33.62
C ASN A 72 -15.88 -17.19 34.66
N ASN A 73 -14.64 -17.67 34.73
CA ASN A 73 -13.58 -17.16 35.62
C ASN A 73 -12.63 -16.19 34.87
N ASN A 74 -13.05 -15.70 33.70
CA ASN A 74 -12.27 -14.83 32.81
C ASN A 74 -10.95 -15.46 32.30
N GLN A 75 -10.95 -16.78 32.10
CA GLN A 75 -9.78 -17.51 31.60
C GLN A 75 -10.04 -18.12 30.21
N PHE A 76 -9.01 -18.10 29.39
CA PHE A 76 -8.94 -18.81 28.11
C PHE A 76 -8.42 -20.23 28.32
N GLN A 77 -9.01 -21.18 27.59
CA GLN A 77 -8.66 -22.59 27.58
C GLN A 77 -8.65 -23.09 26.13
N ILE A 78 -7.62 -23.84 25.74
CA ILE A 78 -7.59 -24.49 24.42
C ILE A 78 -8.64 -25.61 24.35
N THR A 79 -9.36 -25.67 23.23
CA THR A 79 -10.36 -26.73 23.00
C THR A 79 -9.71 -28.01 22.46
N LYS A 80 -10.48 -29.10 22.41
CA LYS A 80 -10.07 -30.34 21.72
C LYS A 80 -9.66 -30.09 20.26
N ASP A 81 -10.37 -29.23 19.54
CA ASP A 81 -10.07 -28.88 18.16
C ASP A 81 -8.79 -28.03 18.05
N GLY A 82 -8.55 -27.13 19.01
CA GLY A 82 -7.31 -26.38 19.12
C GLY A 82 -6.11 -27.28 19.38
N LEU A 83 -6.23 -28.23 20.30
CA LEU A 83 -5.20 -29.24 20.58
C LEU A 83 -4.91 -30.11 19.35
N ILE A 84 -5.93 -30.59 18.64
CA ILE A 84 -5.74 -31.36 17.40
C ILE A 84 -4.99 -30.52 16.35
N PHE A 85 -5.34 -29.24 16.21
CA PHE A 85 -4.68 -28.32 15.28
C PHE A 85 -3.20 -28.07 15.63
N MET A 86 -2.87 -27.92 16.92
CA MET A 86 -1.49 -27.73 17.37
C MET A 86 -0.65 -29.01 17.24
N ASN A 87 -1.20 -30.17 17.60
CA ASN A 87 -0.54 -31.46 17.39
C ASN A 87 -0.21 -31.73 15.90
N ASP A 88 -1.09 -31.32 14.97
CA ASP A 88 -0.84 -31.39 13.52
C ASP A 88 0.32 -30.47 13.09
N LEU A 89 0.41 -29.26 13.65
CA LEU A 89 1.55 -28.37 13.42
C LEU A 89 2.86 -28.96 13.95
N ASP A 90 2.87 -29.46 15.19
CA ASP A 90 4.07 -30.01 15.81
C ASP A 90 4.56 -31.27 15.09
N HIS A 91 3.64 -32.12 14.62
CA HIS A 91 3.97 -33.25 13.76
C HIS A 91 4.65 -32.79 12.45
N GLU A 92 4.15 -31.73 11.81
CA GLU A 92 4.76 -31.16 10.61
C GLU A 92 6.10 -30.46 10.88
N LYS A 93 6.26 -29.74 12.01
CA LYS A 93 7.54 -29.16 12.47
C LYS A 93 8.57 -30.27 12.70
N ASN A 94 8.20 -31.35 13.39
CA ASN A 94 9.04 -32.52 13.63
C ASN A 94 9.48 -33.24 12.34
N LYS A 95 8.63 -33.30 11.30
CA LYS A 95 9.05 -33.81 9.96
C LYS A 95 10.07 -32.90 9.27
N ILE A 96 10.01 -31.59 9.50
CA ILE A 96 10.96 -30.63 8.93
C ILE A 96 12.32 -30.73 9.64
N LEU A 97 12.32 -30.82 10.99
CA LEU A 97 13.52 -30.99 11.82
C LEU A 97 14.30 -32.28 11.48
N LYS A 98 13.62 -33.36 11.07
CA LYS A 98 14.25 -34.63 10.67
C LYS A 98 14.87 -34.64 9.26
N ARG A 99 14.86 -33.52 8.53
CA ARG A 99 15.45 -33.45 7.19
C ARG A 99 16.96 -33.27 7.27
N ASN A 100 17.70 -34.02 6.46
CA ASN A 100 19.14 -33.79 6.28
C ASN A 100 19.36 -32.54 5.40
N LYS A 101 19.30 -31.36 6.02
CA LYS A 101 19.45 -30.03 5.40
C LYS A 101 20.20 -29.07 6.33
N PRO A 102 20.80 -27.99 5.81
CA PRO A 102 21.38 -26.92 6.63
C PRO A 102 20.35 -26.32 7.61
N GLN A 103 20.80 -25.91 8.79
CA GLN A 103 19.96 -25.36 9.86
C GLN A 103 19.08 -24.19 9.39
N HIS A 104 19.63 -23.25 8.62
CA HIS A 104 18.86 -22.10 8.10
C HIS A 104 17.70 -22.52 7.16
N GLU A 105 17.89 -23.58 6.35
CA GLU A 105 16.81 -24.11 5.49
C GLU A 105 15.71 -24.81 6.32
N ILE A 106 16.08 -25.40 7.45
CA ILE A 106 15.12 -26.01 8.40
C ILE A 106 14.29 -24.90 9.06
N GLU A 107 14.94 -23.82 9.51
CA GLU A 107 14.29 -22.64 10.10
C GLU A 107 13.36 -21.93 9.12
N GLU A 108 13.79 -21.64 7.89
CA GLU A 108 12.93 -21.07 6.84
C GLU A 108 11.72 -21.97 6.54
N ALA A 109 11.92 -23.28 6.49
CA ALA A 109 10.85 -24.25 6.26
C ALA A 109 9.84 -24.30 7.42
N ILE A 110 10.31 -24.17 8.68
CA ILE A 110 9.44 -24.05 9.87
C ILE A 110 8.65 -22.74 9.81
N ILE A 111 9.29 -21.60 9.58
CA ILE A 111 8.62 -20.29 9.47
C ILE A 111 7.54 -20.33 8.36
N LYS A 112 7.84 -20.94 7.21
CA LYS A 112 6.87 -21.13 6.12
C LYS A 112 5.71 -22.04 6.53
N LYS A 113 5.95 -23.06 7.35
CA LYS A 113 4.92 -23.96 7.90
C LYS A 113 4.05 -23.23 8.93
N GLU A 114 4.63 -22.52 9.89
CA GLU A 114 3.92 -21.69 10.88
C GLU A 114 3.03 -20.65 10.19
N ASN A 115 3.56 -19.93 9.20
CA ASN A 115 2.77 -19.00 8.40
C ASN A 115 1.62 -19.70 7.63
N THR A 116 1.78 -20.96 7.24
CA THR A 116 0.68 -21.75 6.65
C THR A 116 -0.43 -22.04 7.69
N TYR A 117 -0.08 -22.31 8.94
CA TYR A 117 -1.05 -22.57 10.01
C TYR A 117 -1.71 -21.28 10.52
N ARG A 118 -0.96 -20.19 10.70
CA ARG A 118 -1.49 -18.83 10.92
C ARG A 118 -2.56 -18.48 9.89
N ASN A 119 -2.30 -18.79 8.61
CA ASN A 119 -3.27 -18.62 7.52
C ASN A 119 -4.52 -19.53 7.61
N LYS A 120 -4.44 -20.72 8.24
CA LYS A 120 -5.62 -21.54 8.55
C LYS A 120 -6.48 -20.89 9.63
N ILE A 121 -5.87 -20.31 10.68
CA ILE A 121 -6.57 -19.58 11.76
C ILE A 121 -7.29 -18.35 11.19
N ILE A 122 -6.58 -17.51 10.42
CA ILE A 122 -7.17 -16.33 9.76
C ILE A 122 -8.35 -16.72 8.87
N LYS A 123 -8.26 -17.84 8.12
CA LYS A 123 -9.39 -18.32 7.32
C LYS A 123 -10.61 -18.74 8.16
N LYS A 124 -10.42 -19.25 9.39
CA LYS A 124 -11.53 -19.53 10.31
C LYS A 124 -12.18 -18.23 10.82
N ILE A 125 -11.39 -17.20 11.11
CA ILE A 125 -11.88 -15.87 11.50
C ILE A 125 -12.67 -15.23 10.34
N ASP A 126 -12.11 -15.21 9.13
CA ASP A 126 -12.78 -14.77 7.90
C ASP A 126 -14.14 -15.47 7.72
N ASN A 127 -14.18 -16.79 7.90
CA ASN A 127 -15.40 -17.58 7.75
C ASN A 127 -16.44 -17.30 8.84
N TYR A 128 -16.02 -17.03 10.09
CA TYR A 128 -16.94 -16.72 11.19
C TYR A 128 -17.70 -15.41 10.93
N TYR A 129 -16.97 -14.39 10.50
CA TYR A 129 -17.51 -13.06 10.16
C TYR A 129 -18.00 -12.95 8.71
N ASN A 130 -18.09 -14.06 7.96
CA ASN A 130 -18.48 -14.10 6.54
C ASN A 130 -17.76 -13.07 5.64
N ILE A 131 -16.50 -12.75 5.96
CA ILE A 131 -15.76 -11.64 5.34
C ILE A 131 -15.63 -11.86 3.82
N PRO A 132 -16.28 -11.03 2.98
CA PRO A 132 -16.36 -11.24 1.54
C PRO A 132 -14.99 -11.37 0.89
N SER A 133 -14.88 -12.22 -0.12
CA SER A 133 -13.65 -12.30 -0.92
C SER A 133 -13.47 -11.02 -1.74
N ARG A 134 -12.25 -10.80 -2.26
CA ARG A 134 -11.96 -9.75 -3.24
C ARG A 134 -12.91 -9.75 -4.46
N GLN A 135 -13.44 -10.92 -4.84
CA GLN A 135 -14.29 -11.08 -6.03
C GLN A 135 -15.71 -10.55 -5.82
N PHE A 136 -16.23 -10.61 -4.58
CA PHE A 136 -17.52 -10.03 -4.21
C PHE A 136 -17.57 -8.53 -4.56
N PHE A 137 -16.50 -7.81 -4.25
CA PHE A 137 -16.39 -6.38 -4.50
C PHE A 137 -16.39 -5.99 -5.99
N TYR A 138 -16.26 -6.93 -6.94
CA TYR A 138 -16.33 -6.58 -8.37
C TYR A 138 -17.69 -5.99 -8.74
N LYS A 139 -18.79 -6.68 -8.43
CA LYS A 139 -20.13 -6.17 -8.73
C LYS A 139 -20.45 -4.95 -7.87
N VAL A 140 -20.11 -4.98 -6.58
CA VAL A 140 -20.31 -3.83 -5.68
C VAL A 140 -19.66 -2.54 -6.22
N ILE A 141 -18.43 -2.59 -6.73
CA ILE A 141 -17.78 -1.39 -7.32
C ILE A 141 -18.50 -0.95 -8.59
N LEU A 142 -18.90 -1.87 -9.47
CA LEU A 142 -19.57 -1.53 -10.73
C LEU A 142 -20.96 -0.93 -10.47
N ASP A 143 -21.76 -1.56 -9.62
CA ASP A 143 -23.10 -1.11 -9.22
C ASP A 143 -23.01 0.27 -8.55
N TYR A 144 -22.11 0.43 -7.57
CA TYR A 144 -21.86 1.72 -6.91
C TYR A 144 -21.53 2.82 -7.93
N LEU A 145 -20.61 2.57 -8.87
CA LEU A 145 -20.18 3.57 -9.85
C LEU A 145 -21.25 3.86 -10.91
N ASN A 146 -22.13 2.90 -11.20
CA ASN A 146 -23.27 3.06 -12.09
C ASN A 146 -24.41 3.86 -11.44
N GLU A 147 -24.66 3.66 -10.14
CA GLU A 147 -25.63 4.41 -9.35
C GLU A 147 -25.16 5.82 -8.98
N ASN A 148 -23.84 6.05 -8.93
CA ASN A 148 -23.23 7.29 -8.46
C ASN A 148 -22.31 7.94 -9.53
N PRO A 149 -22.76 8.15 -10.79
CA PRO A 149 -21.91 8.55 -11.90
C PRO A 149 -21.24 9.93 -11.70
N ASN A 150 -21.86 10.80 -10.90
CA ASN A 150 -21.37 12.15 -10.57
C ASN A 150 -20.81 12.25 -9.14
N HIS A 151 -20.64 11.13 -8.42
CA HIS A 151 -20.36 11.15 -6.97
C HIS A 151 -19.13 10.36 -6.53
N ALA A 152 -18.47 9.67 -7.45
CA ALA A 152 -17.28 8.87 -7.16
C ALA A 152 -16.01 9.73 -7.09
N PHE A 153 -15.87 10.50 -6.00
CA PHE A 153 -14.59 11.10 -5.59
C PHE A 153 -13.47 10.06 -5.55
N ASN A 154 -12.22 10.54 -5.45
CA ASN A 154 -10.99 9.74 -5.47
C ASN A 154 -11.10 8.36 -4.77
N ARG A 155 -10.30 7.39 -5.22
CA ARG A 155 -10.34 5.97 -4.80
C ARG A 155 -10.50 5.74 -3.29
N LYS A 156 -9.90 6.56 -2.42
CA LYS A 156 -10.06 6.44 -0.96
C LYS A 156 -11.50 6.71 -0.54
N ASN A 157 -12.07 7.84 -0.98
CA ASN A 157 -13.44 8.24 -0.65
C ASN A 157 -14.47 7.25 -1.21
N MET A 158 -14.33 6.83 -2.47
CA MET A 158 -15.16 5.77 -3.07
C MET A 158 -15.12 4.48 -2.24
N ASN A 159 -13.94 4.03 -1.82
CA ASN A 159 -13.83 2.81 -1.02
C ASN A 159 -14.47 2.96 0.37
N LEU A 160 -14.33 4.13 1.01
CA LEU A 160 -14.93 4.40 2.31
C LEU A 160 -16.46 4.46 2.23
N ASP A 161 -17.02 5.07 1.18
CA ASP A 161 -18.48 5.14 0.99
C ASP A 161 -19.08 3.78 0.57
N ILE A 162 -18.35 2.95 -0.18
CA ILE A 162 -18.74 1.55 -0.41
C ILE A 162 -18.78 0.79 0.93
N LEU A 163 -17.78 0.93 1.80
CA LEU A 163 -17.73 0.21 3.07
C LEU A 163 -18.77 0.71 4.08
N SER A 164 -19.07 2.00 4.12
CA SER A 164 -20.15 2.54 4.96
C SER A 164 -21.52 2.02 4.49
N LYS A 165 -21.80 2.02 3.18
CA LYS A 165 -23.04 1.48 2.60
C LYS A 165 -23.22 -0.03 2.87
N LEU A 166 -22.12 -0.79 2.98
CA LEU A 166 -22.16 -2.21 3.34
C LEU A 166 -22.37 -2.48 4.84
N ASN A 167 -22.31 -1.46 5.71
CA ASN A 167 -22.62 -1.53 7.14
C ASN A 167 -21.88 -2.64 7.93
N TYR A 168 -20.59 -2.86 7.64
CA TYR A 168 -19.75 -3.74 8.47
C TYR A 168 -19.48 -3.13 9.85
N SER A 169 -19.50 -3.99 10.88
CA SER A 169 -19.11 -3.64 12.24
C SER A 169 -17.60 -3.40 12.40
N ASP A 170 -17.21 -2.74 13.49
CA ASP A 170 -15.80 -2.53 13.84
C ASP A 170 -15.03 -3.87 14.00
N GLU A 171 -15.71 -4.94 14.47
CA GLU A 171 -15.13 -6.29 14.57
C GLU A 171 -14.81 -6.87 13.18
N GLU A 172 -15.71 -6.70 12.20
CA GLU A 172 -15.51 -7.20 10.83
C GLU A 172 -14.47 -6.37 10.08
N MET A 173 -14.45 -5.06 10.32
CA MET A 173 -13.46 -4.12 9.79
C MET A 173 -12.07 -4.33 10.42
N GLY A 174 -11.99 -4.78 11.67
CA GLY A 174 -10.73 -5.11 12.34
C GLY A 174 -10.08 -6.42 11.88
N VAL A 175 -10.81 -7.31 11.18
CA VAL A 175 -10.22 -8.53 10.61
C VAL A 175 -9.12 -8.16 9.61
N LEU A 176 -7.90 -8.67 9.79
CA LEU A 176 -6.77 -8.42 8.88
C LEU A 176 -6.63 -9.53 7.84
N THR A 177 -6.47 -9.15 6.56
CA THR A 177 -5.95 -10.09 5.55
C THR A 177 -4.45 -10.31 5.69
N ARG A 178 -3.99 -11.43 5.12
CA ARG A 178 -2.58 -11.75 4.86
C ARG A 178 -1.75 -10.50 4.53
N GLY A 179 -0.90 -10.05 5.46
CA GLY A 179 -0.01 -8.90 5.24
C GLY A 179 -0.51 -7.56 5.81
N LYS A 180 -0.97 -7.55 7.07
CA LYS A 180 -1.00 -6.36 7.95
C LYS A 180 -1.83 -5.16 7.49
N THR A 181 -2.96 -5.37 6.81
CA THR A 181 -3.91 -4.29 6.47
C THR A 181 -5.37 -4.77 6.50
N ILE A 182 -6.31 -3.86 6.81
CA ILE A 182 -7.75 -4.11 6.99
C ILE A 182 -8.32 -4.95 5.84
N SER A 183 -8.86 -6.13 6.18
CA SER A 183 -9.30 -7.13 5.20
C SER A 183 -10.23 -6.57 4.13
N LEU A 184 -11.29 -5.87 4.56
CA LEU A 184 -12.33 -5.37 3.66
C LEU A 184 -11.81 -4.26 2.73
N TYR A 185 -11.18 -3.22 3.29
CA TYR A 185 -10.58 -2.11 2.53
C TYR A 185 -9.47 -2.57 1.57
N VAL A 186 -8.69 -3.58 1.95
CA VAL A 186 -7.63 -4.16 1.10
C VAL A 186 -8.22 -4.98 -0.04
N ARG A 187 -9.20 -5.86 0.26
CA ARG A 187 -9.91 -6.64 -0.75
C ARG A 187 -10.62 -5.71 -1.74
N LEU A 188 -11.34 -4.71 -1.27
CA LEU A 188 -11.97 -3.68 -2.09
C LEU A 188 -10.93 -2.94 -2.96
N ASN A 189 -9.80 -2.52 -2.38
CA ASN A 189 -8.72 -1.90 -3.14
C ASN A 189 -8.15 -2.79 -4.25
N PHE A 190 -7.90 -4.07 -3.98
CA PHE A 190 -7.43 -4.98 -5.03
C PHE A 190 -8.53 -5.28 -6.06
N ALA A 191 -9.81 -5.20 -5.72
CA ALA A 191 -10.91 -5.29 -6.69
C ALA A 191 -10.89 -4.09 -7.66
N VAL A 192 -10.77 -2.86 -7.15
CA VAL A 192 -10.58 -1.63 -7.96
C VAL A 192 -9.37 -1.78 -8.90
N ALA A 193 -8.24 -2.28 -8.40
CA ALA A 193 -7.04 -2.49 -9.20
C ALA A 193 -7.24 -3.51 -10.34
N TYR A 194 -8.01 -4.58 -10.10
CA TYR A 194 -8.33 -5.57 -11.13
C TYR A 194 -9.22 -4.98 -12.22
N LEU A 195 -10.37 -4.40 -11.83
CA LEU A 195 -11.33 -3.79 -12.75
C LEU A 195 -10.69 -2.70 -13.61
N LYS A 196 -9.87 -1.82 -13.01
CA LYS A 196 -9.11 -0.78 -13.72
C LYS A 196 -8.10 -1.38 -14.70
N ASN A 197 -7.38 -2.43 -14.29
CA ASN A 197 -6.42 -3.09 -15.17
C ASN A 197 -7.08 -3.76 -16.38
N ILE A 198 -8.32 -4.25 -16.31
CA ILE A 198 -9.04 -4.81 -17.46
C ILE A 198 -9.94 -3.79 -18.20
N LYS A 199 -9.89 -2.51 -17.79
CA LYS A 199 -10.70 -1.39 -18.31
C LYS A 199 -12.22 -1.52 -18.10
N PHE A 200 -12.68 -2.24 -17.07
CA PHE A 200 -14.11 -2.27 -16.69
C PHE A 200 -14.51 -0.98 -15.97
N ILE A 201 -13.57 -0.41 -15.20
CA ILE A 201 -13.67 0.94 -14.65
C ILE A 201 -12.49 1.76 -15.13
N SER A 202 -12.66 3.07 -15.16
CA SER A 202 -11.60 4.04 -15.38
C SER A 202 -11.67 5.13 -14.31
N ASN A 203 -10.76 6.09 -14.38
CA ASN A 203 -10.93 7.38 -13.73
C ASN A 203 -10.67 8.51 -14.72
N ASP A 204 -11.29 9.66 -14.48
CA ASP A 204 -11.13 10.85 -15.29
C ASP A 204 -9.82 11.61 -14.94
N LYS A 205 -9.64 12.81 -15.51
CA LYS A 205 -8.50 13.70 -15.18
C LYS A 205 -8.54 14.21 -13.74
N ASN A 206 -9.71 14.24 -13.10
CA ASN A 206 -9.90 14.65 -11.72
C ASN A 206 -9.64 13.56 -10.68
N GLY A 207 -9.49 12.31 -11.11
CA GLY A 207 -9.33 11.14 -10.25
C GLY A 207 -10.65 10.51 -9.84
N GLU A 208 -11.75 10.95 -10.44
CA GLU A 208 -13.12 10.46 -10.21
C GLU A 208 -13.35 9.19 -11.02
N TYR A 209 -13.89 8.17 -10.37
CA TYR A 209 -14.01 6.84 -10.94
C TYR A 209 -15.34 6.69 -11.68
N TYR A 210 -15.34 5.96 -12.80
CA TYR A 210 -16.55 5.69 -13.56
C TYR A 210 -16.52 4.30 -14.20
N VAL A 211 -17.70 3.72 -14.41
CA VAL A 211 -17.85 2.47 -15.18
C VAL A 211 -17.64 2.78 -16.65
N THR A 212 -16.81 2.02 -17.35
CA THR A 212 -16.66 2.17 -18.81
C THR A 212 -17.81 1.47 -19.52
N GLN A 213 -18.01 1.75 -20.81
CA GLN A 213 -18.94 0.96 -21.64
C GLN A 213 -18.71 -0.56 -21.50
N LYS A 214 -17.45 -0.99 -21.44
CA LYS A 214 -17.09 -2.39 -21.19
C LYS A 214 -17.50 -2.87 -19.78
N GLY A 215 -17.41 -2.03 -18.76
CA GLY A 215 -17.93 -2.39 -17.43
C GLY A 215 -19.45 -2.58 -17.43
N LEU A 216 -20.18 -1.69 -18.10
CA LEU A 216 -21.64 -1.73 -18.23
C LEU A 216 -22.12 -2.97 -19.00
N GLU A 217 -21.44 -3.37 -20.08
CA GLU A 217 -21.74 -4.59 -20.84
C GLU A 217 -21.71 -5.89 -19.99
N TYR A 218 -20.98 -5.88 -18.87
CA TYR A 218 -20.77 -7.05 -18.02
C TYR A 218 -21.30 -6.90 -16.58
N ILE A 219 -21.91 -5.76 -16.22
CA ILE A 219 -22.32 -5.45 -14.83
C ILE A 219 -23.34 -6.45 -14.26
N ASP A 220 -24.26 -6.92 -15.10
CA ASP A 220 -25.29 -7.91 -14.77
C ASP A 220 -24.97 -9.31 -15.31
N ASN A 221 -23.73 -9.53 -15.76
CA ASN A 221 -23.32 -10.84 -16.25
C ASN A 221 -23.13 -11.81 -15.05
N PRO A 222 -23.83 -12.95 -15.00
CA PRO A 222 -23.73 -13.89 -13.88
C PRO A 222 -22.33 -14.53 -13.75
N ASP A 223 -21.50 -14.49 -14.80
CA ASP A 223 -20.12 -14.99 -14.81
C ASP A 223 -19.05 -13.89 -14.61
N LEU A 224 -19.46 -12.67 -14.24
CA LEU A 224 -18.58 -11.50 -14.06
C LEU A 224 -17.27 -11.82 -13.31
N ILE A 225 -17.34 -12.61 -12.23
CA ILE A 225 -16.18 -13.01 -11.43
C ILE A 225 -15.12 -13.74 -12.28
N ASN A 226 -15.53 -14.74 -13.06
CA ASN A 226 -14.62 -15.54 -13.88
C ASN A 226 -14.07 -14.73 -15.05
N ILE A 227 -14.89 -13.85 -15.64
CA ILE A 227 -14.50 -12.94 -16.72
C ILE A 227 -13.38 -12.00 -16.24
N VAL A 228 -13.58 -11.31 -15.12
CA VAL A 228 -12.59 -10.38 -14.52
C VAL A 228 -11.28 -11.11 -14.19
N GLU A 229 -11.35 -12.30 -13.58
CA GLU A 229 -10.18 -13.12 -13.24
C GLU A 229 -9.41 -13.61 -14.47
N LYS A 230 -10.12 -14.05 -15.52
CA LYS A 230 -9.53 -14.57 -16.76
C LYS A 230 -8.85 -13.47 -17.55
N GLU A 231 -9.48 -12.31 -17.72
CA GLU A 231 -8.89 -11.17 -18.41
C GLU A 231 -7.64 -10.64 -17.69
N TYR A 232 -7.71 -10.48 -16.37
CA TYR A 232 -6.59 -9.98 -15.58
C TYR A 232 -5.36 -10.89 -15.70
N LYS A 233 -5.56 -12.21 -15.62
CA LYS A 233 -4.50 -13.22 -15.82
C LYS A 233 -3.91 -13.15 -17.23
N ASN A 234 -4.75 -12.97 -18.25
CA ASN A 234 -4.30 -12.89 -19.65
C ASN A 234 -3.47 -11.62 -19.90
N LYS A 235 -3.91 -10.46 -19.39
CA LYS A 235 -3.17 -9.19 -19.54
C LYS A 235 -1.79 -9.25 -18.90
N ASN A 236 -1.67 -9.83 -17.71
CA ASN A 236 -0.37 -9.97 -17.04
C ASN A 236 0.57 -10.93 -17.77
N LYS A 237 0.08 -12.05 -18.30
CA LYS A 237 0.87 -12.97 -19.14
C LYS A 237 1.41 -12.29 -20.41
N SER A 238 0.65 -11.39 -21.01
CA SER A 238 1.09 -10.63 -22.19
C SER A 238 2.17 -9.58 -21.85
N ASN A 239 2.16 -9.03 -20.63
CA ASN A 239 3.18 -8.08 -20.19
C ASN A 239 4.55 -8.74 -19.94
N ASP A 240 4.60 -9.98 -19.43
CA ASP A 240 5.88 -10.69 -19.29
C ASP A 240 6.48 -11.07 -20.66
N LYS A 241 5.67 -11.51 -21.63
CA LYS A 241 6.14 -11.77 -23.01
C LYS A 241 6.71 -10.55 -23.74
N ASN A 242 6.37 -9.33 -23.31
CA ASN A 242 6.85 -8.09 -23.91
C ASN A 242 8.18 -7.58 -23.31
N LYS A 243 8.73 -8.22 -22.28
CA LYS A 243 10.10 -7.91 -21.79
C LYS A 243 11.18 -8.44 -22.75
N ASP A 244 10.96 -9.60 -23.36
CA ASP A 244 11.97 -10.29 -24.18
C ASP A 244 12.12 -9.76 -25.62
N LYS A 245 11.29 -8.78 -26.04
CA LYS A 245 11.30 -8.22 -27.40
C LYS A 245 11.76 -6.76 -27.53
N LYS A 246 12.33 -6.18 -26.46
CA LYS A 246 12.80 -4.77 -26.44
C LYS A 246 14.32 -4.58 -26.41
N SER A 247 15.12 -5.62 -26.66
CA SER A 247 16.60 -5.52 -26.70
C SER A 247 17.21 -5.47 -28.11
N VAL A 248 16.40 -5.49 -29.18
CA VAL A 248 16.85 -5.39 -30.57
C VAL A 248 15.95 -4.38 -31.30
N ILE A 249 16.50 -3.63 -32.25
CA ILE A 249 15.89 -2.50 -32.98
C ILE A 249 15.91 -1.17 -32.19
N SER A 250 17.10 -0.61 -31.99
CA SER A 250 17.29 0.85 -31.84
C SER A 250 18.71 1.27 -32.27
N THR A 251 19.05 1.02 -33.53
CA THR A 251 20.25 1.57 -34.21
C THR A 251 19.94 1.81 -35.69
N LYS A 252 20.34 2.99 -36.20
CA LYS A 252 20.07 3.54 -37.56
C LYS A 252 18.60 3.98 -37.73
N ILE A 253 18.24 5.24 -38.01
CA ILE A 253 18.79 6.23 -38.97
C ILE A 253 18.50 7.67 -38.45
N GLU A 254 19.31 8.65 -38.86
CA GLU A 254 19.10 10.09 -38.63
C GLU A 254 19.43 10.88 -39.92
N LYS A 255 18.77 12.03 -40.16
CA LYS A 255 18.95 13.04 -41.27
C LYS A 255 18.32 12.63 -42.62
N GLU A 256 17.60 13.47 -43.38
CA GLU A 256 17.89 14.85 -43.86
C GLU A 256 16.67 15.83 -43.88
N ASP A 257 16.66 16.85 -44.77
CA ASP A 257 16.42 18.28 -44.41
C ASP A 257 15.35 19.04 -45.27
N LYS A 258 14.56 19.92 -44.61
CA LYS A 258 14.07 21.29 -45.03
C LYS A 258 13.08 21.62 -46.19
N LYS A 259 12.27 22.66 -45.88
CA LYS A 259 11.54 23.68 -46.72
C LYS A 259 10.24 23.21 -47.43
N LEU A 260 9.19 24.03 -47.61
CA LEU A 260 9.08 25.51 -47.79
C LEU A 260 7.97 26.21 -46.96
N ILE A 261 7.94 27.55 -47.04
CA ILE A 261 7.05 28.52 -46.37
C ILE A 261 6.07 29.15 -47.39
N ASN A 262 4.83 29.50 -46.99
CA ASN A 262 4.19 30.81 -47.28
C ASN A 262 2.79 30.95 -46.62
N GLN A 263 2.65 31.96 -45.77
CA GLN A 263 1.39 32.66 -45.41
C GLN A 263 1.21 33.87 -46.39
N PRO A 264 0.37 34.92 -46.19
CA PRO A 264 -0.72 35.18 -45.23
C PRO A 264 -2.02 35.65 -45.97
N GLU A 265 -3.05 36.34 -45.45
CA GLU A 265 -3.42 36.95 -44.14
C GLU A 265 -4.92 36.73 -43.84
N ASN A 266 -5.34 36.71 -42.56
CA ASN A 266 -6.19 37.80 -42.02
C ASN A 266 -6.41 37.72 -40.49
N ASN A 267 -6.17 38.86 -39.85
CA ASN A 267 -6.23 39.09 -38.40
C ASN A 267 -7.64 38.93 -37.81
N PHE A 268 -7.73 38.50 -36.54
CA PHE A 268 -8.19 39.35 -35.42
C PHE A 268 -8.26 38.56 -34.10
N LEU A 269 -7.26 38.72 -33.22
CA LEU A 269 -7.34 38.79 -31.73
C LEU A 269 -5.95 38.57 -31.13
N ASN A 270 -5.37 39.65 -30.58
CA ASN A 270 -4.01 39.63 -30.03
C ASN A 270 -4.00 39.40 -28.51
N SER A 271 -2.86 38.88 -28.03
CA SER A 271 -2.33 39.00 -26.66
C SER A 271 -2.85 38.05 -25.55
N LYS A 272 -2.49 36.75 -25.63
CA LYS A 272 -1.82 36.03 -24.51
C LYS A 272 -1.26 34.61 -24.78
N GLU A 273 -1.25 34.11 -26.02
CA GLU A 273 -0.88 32.70 -26.31
C GLU A 273 0.58 32.47 -26.79
N GLU A 274 1.48 33.46 -26.64
CA GLU A 274 2.82 33.43 -27.26
C GLU A 274 3.96 32.77 -26.43
N GLU A 275 3.66 31.88 -25.46
CA GLU A 275 4.72 31.14 -24.73
C GLU A 275 4.75 29.61 -24.93
N ASP A 276 3.68 28.94 -25.37
CA ASP A 276 3.63 27.47 -25.36
C ASP A 276 4.09 26.77 -26.67
N ASN A 277 4.38 27.53 -27.74
CA ASN A 277 4.78 26.98 -29.05
C ASN A 277 6.30 26.79 -29.23
N LYS A 278 7.00 26.29 -28.20
CA LYS A 278 8.37 25.75 -28.32
C LYS A 278 8.51 24.43 -27.56
N SER A 279 8.50 23.33 -28.33
CA SER A 279 8.53 21.92 -27.89
C SER A 279 7.23 21.46 -27.22
N SER A 280 6.53 20.53 -27.88
CA SER A 280 5.33 19.84 -27.39
C SER A 280 5.66 18.80 -26.30
N GLN A 281 6.29 19.29 -25.23
CA GLN A 281 6.70 18.53 -24.07
C GLN A 281 5.46 18.12 -23.24
N SER A 282 5.36 16.84 -22.90
CA SER A 282 4.19 16.28 -22.20
C SER A 282 4.01 16.89 -20.81
N LEU A 283 2.79 16.83 -20.24
CA LEU A 283 2.51 17.37 -18.91
C LEU A 283 3.46 16.82 -17.84
N SER A 284 3.79 15.53 -17.89
CA SER A 284 4.75 14.88 -17.00
C SER A 284 6.17 15.45 -17.14
N GLU A 285 6.60 15.78 -18.36
CA GLU A 285 7.92 16.35 -18.60
C GLU A 285 7.98 17.84 -18.21
N LYS A 286 6.93 18.62 -18.52
CA LYS A 286 6.76 20.01 -18.05
C LYS A 286 6.75 20.08 -16.51
N LEU A 287 6.06 19.14 -15.85
CA LEU A 287 6.03 19.06 -14.39
C LEU A 287 7.40 18.62 -13.84
N SER A 288 8.03 17.59 -14.42
CA SER A 288 9.37 17.13 -14.02
C SER A 288 10.42 18.24 -14.10
N SER A 289 10.40 19.06 -15.16
CA SER A 289 11.34 20.18 -15.31
C SER A 289 11.09 21.30 -14.30
N LYS A 290 9.82 21.64 -14.00
CA LYS A 290 9.47 22.60 -12.94
C LYS A 290 9.88 22.12 -11.54
N VAL A 291 9.68 20.84 -11.23
CA VAL A 291 10.09 20.27 -9.93
C VAL A 291 11.62 20.22 -9.81
N LYS A 292 12.34 19.84 -10.87
CA LYS A 292 13.82 19.85 -10.89
C LYS A 292 14.42 21.25 -10.79
N SER A 293 13.73 22.29 -11.26
CA SER A 293 14.21 23.69 -11.24
C SER A 293 13.80 24.48 -9.99
N CYS A 294 12.91 23.95 -9.15
CA CYS A 294 12.47 24.67 -7.95
C CYS A 294 13.53 24.73 -6.82
N ASN A 295 13.34 25.68 -5.90
CA ASN A 295 14.09 25.81 -4.64
C ASN A 295 14.00 24.51 -3.82
N PRO A 296 15.11 23.95 -3.26
CA PRO A 296 15.07 22.80 -2.37
C PRO A 296 14.01 22.87 -1.27
N ARG A 297 13.86 24.02 -0.58
CA ARG A 297 12.83 24.20 0.46
C ARG A 297 11.41 24.18 -0.08
N PHE A 298 11.23 24.55 -1.34
CA PHE A 298 9.93 24.41 -2.02
C PHE A 298 9.70 22.97 -2.50
N PHE A 299 10.76 22.23 -2.83
CA PHE A 299 10.68 20.79 -3.10
C PHE A 299 10.26 20.00 -1.86
N GLU A 300 10.83 20.29 -0.70
CA GLU A 300 10.42 19.74 0.60
C GLU A 300 8.92 20.00 0.84
N LYS A 301 8.44 21.23 0.56
CA LYS A 301 7.01 21.57 0.64
C LYS A 301 6.15 20.81 -0.39
N ILE A 302 6.59 20.65 -1.64
CA ILE A 302 5.87 19.85 -2.65
C ILE A 302 5.69 18.41 -2.16
N VAL A 303 6.75 17.83 -1.58
CA VAL A 303 6.71 16.47 -1.02
C VAL A 303 5.78 16.41 0.20
N TYR A 304 5.86 17.37 1.12
CA TYR A 304 4.92 17.48 2.24
C TYR A 304 3.45 17.57 1.78
N ASP A 305 3.14 18.52 0.90
CA ASP A 305 1.79 18.73 0.36
C ASP A 305 1.27 17.46 -0.33
N LEU A 306 2.15 16.72 -1.03
CA LEU A 306 1.83 15.45 -1.66
C LEU A 306 1.54 14.35 -0.63
N LEU A 307 2.43 14.11 0.34
CA LEU A 307 2.25 13.07 1.36
C LEU A 307 1.00 13.33 2.23
N MET A 308 0.70 14.61 2.48
CA MET A 308 -0.54 15.03 3.13
C MET A 308 -1.77 14.70 2.27
N LYS A 309 -1.77 15.01 0.96
CA LYS A 309 -2.87 14.66 0.04
C LYS A 309 -3.02 13.16 -0.23
N MET A 310 -1.94 12.38 -0.12
CA MET A 310 -1.98 10.91 -0.23
C MET A 310 -2.68 10.26 0.97
N ASP A 311 -2.82 11.00 2.08
CA ASP A 311 -3.72 10.75 3.21
C ASP A 311 -3.65 9.33 3.82
N TYR A 312 -2.39 8.94 4.10
CA TYR A 312 -1.91 7.66 4.62
C TYR A 312 -2.68 7.07 5.82
N SER A 313 -3.32 7.87 6.69
CA SER A 313 -3.97 7.34 7.91
C SER A 313 -5.42 6.84 7.72
N GLY A 314 -6.00 7.01 6.52
CA GLY A 314 -7.28 6.38 6.16
C GLY A 314 -8.54 7.02 6.76
N ILE A 315 -8.54 7.43 8.03
CA ILE A 315 -9.77 7.67 8.83
C ILE A 315 -9.87 9.11 9.36
N THR A 316 -8.76 9.83 9.51
CA THR A 316 -8.72 11.20 10.04
C THR A 316 -7.73 12.05 9.26
N PRO A 317 -7.83 13.40 9.25
CA PRO A 317 -6.85 14.22 8.56
C PRO A 317 -5.44 13.92 9.06
N ASN A 318 -4.54 13.53 8.17
CA ASN A 318 -3.11 13.58 8.47
C ASN A 318 -2.74 15.01 8.90
N HIS A 319 -1.85 15.13 9.88
CA HIS A 319 -1.12 16.36 10.17
C HIS A 319 0.38 16.07 10.13
N GLY A 320 1.17 17.11 9.97
CA GLY A 320 2.62 16.97 9.88
C GLY A 320 3.30 18.33 9.91
N GLU A 321 4.62 18.29 9.87
CA GLU A 321 5.46 19.48 9.91
C GLU A 321 6.72 19.32 9.06
N LEU A 322 7.19 20.43 8.50
CA LEU A 322 8.50 20.53 7.88
C LEU A 322 9.50 20.92 8.96
N THR A 323 10.63 20.21 9.04
CA THR A 323 11.68 20.51 10.03
C THR A 323 12.33 21.87 9.76
N PRO A 324 12.93 22.53 10.77
CA PRO A 324 13.67 23.78 10.56
C PRO A 324 14.85 23.59 9.59
N LYS A 325 15.20 24.64 8.83
CA LYS A 325 16.30 24.66 7.84
C LYS A 325 17.72 24.42 8.44
N THR A 326 17.84 24.27 9.75
CA THR A 326 19.11 24.08 10.46
C THR A 326 18.92 23.03 11.55
N HIS A 327 19.87 22.10 11.68
CA HIS A 327 19.81 20.96 12.60
C HIS A 327 18.68 19.95 12.28
N ASP A 328 18.31 19.83 11.01
CA ASP A 328 17.39 18.79 10.51
C ASP A 328 17.98 17.37 10.59
N ASN A 329 19.31 17.26 10.69
CA ASN A 329 20.11 16.02 10.64
C ASN A 329 19.78 15.08 9.48
N GLY A 330 19.17 15.59 8.40
CA GLY A 330 18.72 14.79 7.25
C GLY A 330 17.26 14.30 7.31
N ILE A 331 16.40 14.90 8.14
CA ILE A 331 14.94 14.71 8.10
C ILE A 331 14.30 16.01 7.67
N ASP A 332 13.61 16.01 6.53
CA ASP A 332 13.02 17.23 5.95
C ASP A 332 11.58 17.49 6.45
N GLY A 333 10.91 16.45 6.97
CA GLY A 333 9.61 16.59 7.64
C GLY A 333 9.09 15.31 8.28
N ILE A 334 7.95 15.46 8.95
CA ILE A 334 7.26 14.42 9.74
C ILE A 334 5.78 14.44 9.34
N ILE A 335 5.20 13.25 9.11
CA ILE A 335 3.76 13.03 8.91
C ILE A 335 3.27 12.13 10.04
N TYR A 336 2.26 12.55 10.78
CA TYR A 336 1.65 11.75 11.84
C TYR A 336 0.44 10.99 11.28
N LEU A 337 0.39 9.68 11.55
CA LEU A 337 -0.77 8.87 11.22
C LEU A 337 -1.83 8.95 12.32
N GLY A 338 -2.98 9.55 12.01
CA GLY A 338 -4.11 9.65 12.91
C GLY A 338 -4.10 10.90 13.80
N ARG A 339 -5.16 11.08 14.60
CA ARG A 339 -5.30 12.22 15.54
C ARG A 339 -4.31 12.24 16.70
N LEU A 340 -3.61 11.14 16.95
CA LEU A 340 -2.63 11.01 18.02
C LEU A 340 -1.23 10.99 17.40
N ASN A 341 -0.28 11.74 17.99
CA ASN A 341 1.11 11.87 17.49
C ASN A 341 1.95 10.59 17.68
N THR A 342 1.32 9.42 17.83
CA THR A 342 1.95 8.17 18.28
C THR A 342 2.72 7.45 17.17
N ASN A 343 2.40 7.70 15.90
CA ASN A 343 3.01 7.05 14.74
C ASN A 343 3.55 8.09 13.73
N PRO A 344 4.72 8.70 13.99
CA PRO A 344 5.40 9.58 13.04
C PRO A 344 6.09 8.80 11.91
N ILE A 345 5.76 9.13 10.67
CA ILE A 345 6.56 8.79 9.48
C ILE A 345 7.45 9.99 9.15
N TYR A 346 8.76 9.77 9.18
CA TYR A 346 9.76 10.76 8.80
C TYR A 346 10.07 10.66 7.31
N PHE A 347 10.29 11.79 6.64
CA PHE A 347 10.68 11.80 5.24
C PHE A 347 11.88 12.69 4.94
N GLN A 348 12.57 12.34 3.85
CA GLN A 348 13.62 13.13 3.23
C GLN A 348 13.27 13.40 1.76
N ALA A 349 13.38 14.66 1.34
CA ALA A 349 13.04 15.18 0.02
C ALA A 349 14.29 15.74 -0.69
N LYS A 350 15.00 14.90 -1.45
CA LYS A 350 16.24 15.30 -2.12
C LYS A 350 16.05 15.68 -3.60
N ARG A 351 16.08 16.98 -3.91
CA ARG A 351 16.14 17.46 -5.31
C ARG A 351 17.51 17.16 -5.92
N TRP A 352 17.58 16.17 -6.82
CA TRP A 352 18.81 15.64 -7.41
C TRP A 352 18.68 15.41 -8.93
N ASN A 353 19.79 15.51 -9.66
CA ASN A 353 19.83 15.29 -11.12
C ASN A 353 20.36 13.89 -11.50
N ASN A 354 21.43 13.45 -10.84
CA ASN A 354 22.03 12.13 -11.03
C ASN A 354 21.32 11.08 -10.17
N ASN A 355 21.67 9.80 -10.28
CA ASN A 355 21.08 8.81 -9.37
C ASN A 355 21.52 9.03 -7.92
N VAL A 356 20.58 8.95 -6.97
CA VAL A 356 20.86 8.96 -5.54
C VAL A 356 21.69 7.71 -5.20
N GLN A 357 22.78 7.91 -4.46
CA GLN A 357 23.76 6.88 -4.14
C GLN A 357 23.60 6.37 -2.71
N LYS A 358 24.10 5.16 -2.46
CA LYS A 358 24.08 4.48 -1.17
C LYS A 358 24.49 5.34 0.05
N PRO A 359 25.49 6.25 -0.02
CA PRO A 359 25.83 7.12 1.12
C PRO A 359 24.69 8.05 1.59
N GLU A 360 23.80 8.47 0.70
CA GLU A 360 22.68 9.35 1.07
C GLU A 360 21.59 8.60 1.84
N ILE A 361 21.33 7.35 1.45
CA ILE A 361 20.44 6.46 2.21
C ILE A 361 21.07 6.13 3.58
N HIS A 362 22.39 5.93 3.67
CA HIS A 362 23.07 5.76 4.97
C HIS A 362 22.93 6.96 5.91
N LYS A 363 22.98 8.20 5.40
CA LYS A 363 22.74 9.41 6.20
C LYS A 363 21.31 9.43 6.76
N PHE A 364 20.32 9.16 5.90
CA PHE A 364 18.92 9.12 6.32
C PHE A 364 18.65 8.04 7.37
N ILE A 365 19.28 6.86 7.26
CA ILE A 365 19.22 5.81 8.30
C ILE A 365 19.76 6.32 9.65
N GLY A 366 20.86 7.08 9.64
CA GLY A 366 21.39 7.72 10.85
C GLY A 366 20.41 8.71 11.46
N ALA A 367 19.79 9.55 10.64
CA ALA A 367 18.77 10.52 11.06
C ALA A 367 17.54 9.85 11.68
N LEU A 368 17.04 8.77 11.06
CA LEU A 368 15.95 7.96 11.59
C LEU A 368 16.31 7.33 12.95
N TYR A 369 17.54 6.80 13.08
CA TYR A 369 18.03 6.23 14.33
C TYR A 369 18.05 7.26 15.48
N GLU A 370 18.50 8.49 15.23
CA GLU A 370 18.46 9.58 16.21
C GLU A 370 17.04 9.95 16.66
N LYS A 371 16.02 9.73 15.81
CA LYS A 371 14.60 9.94 16.15
C LYS A 371 13.90 8.68 16.67
N SER A 372 14.63 7.59 16.92
CA SER A 372 14.08 6.28 17.29
C SER A 372 13.04 5.76 16.27
N ALA A 373 13.22 6.10 14.99
CA ALA A 373 12.32 5.77 13.91
C ALA A 373 12.79 4.54 13.11
N ASN A 374 11.87 3.61 12.87
CA ASN A 374 12.16 2.31 12.23
C ASN A 374 11.64 2.20 10.78
N THR A 375 11.13 3.31 10.22
CA THR A 375 10.59 3.42 8.87
C THR A 375 10.66 4.89 8.43
N GLY A 376 10.70 5.13 7.12
CA GLY A 376 10.67 6.48 6.55
C GLY A 376 10.46 6.48 5.04
N ILE A 377 10.32 7.66 4.45
CA ILE A 377 10.15 7.83 3.00
C ILE A 377 11.29 8.69 2.45
N PHE A 378 11.98 8.22 1.40
CA PHE A 378 12.99 9.00 0.70
C PHE A 378 12.51 9.31 -0.71
N ILE A 379 12.33 10.59 -1.00
CA ILE A 379 11.79 11.11 -2.26
C ILE A 379 12.88 11.85 -3.01
N THR A 380 13.01 11.62 -4.33
CA THR A 380 13.96 12.33 -5.19
C THR A 380 13.38 12.73 -6.54
N THR A 381 13.96 13.73 -7.18
CA THR A 381 13.66 14.11 -8.58
C THR A 381 14.39 13.29 -9.64
N SER A 382 15.28 12.37 -9.22
CA SER A 382 16.06 11.46 -10.07
C SER A 382 15.62 10.00 -9.92
N ASP A 383 16.45 9.03 -10.27
CA ASP A 383 16.31 7.64 -9.80
C ASP A 383 17.35 7.35 -8.68
N PHE A 384 17.37 6.12 -8.17
CA PHE A 384 18.31 5.59 -7.19
C PHE A 384 19.23 4.55 -7.84
N SER A 385 20.50 4.45 -7.41
CA SER A 385 21.37 3.36 -7.85
C SER A 385 20.95 2.03 -7.22
N THR A 386 21.35 0.90 -7.82
CA THR A 386 20.99 -0.44 -7.34
C THR A 386 21.33 -0.64 -5.86
N GLY A 387 22.55 -0.25 -5.46
CA GLY A 387 22.98 -0.33 -4.06
C GLY A 387 22.27 0.64 -3.10
N ALA A 388 21.63 1.70 -3.60
CA ALA A 388 20.73 2.54 -2.81
C ALA A 388 19.35 1.89 -2.63
N LYS A 389 18.79 1.29 -3.70
CA LYS A 389 17.52 0.53 -3.67
C LYS A 389 17.61 -0.69 -2.75
N GLU A 390 18.71 -1.43 -2.81
CA GLU A 390 18.99 -2.56 -1.92
C GLU A 390 19.09 -2.12 -0.46
N LEU A 391 19.85 -1.05 -0.17
CA LEU A 391 20.02 -0.55 1.20
C LEU A 391 18.71 -0.05 1.80
N ALA A 392 17.92 0.73 1.05
CA ALA A 392 16.64 1.26 1.49
C ALA A 392 15.61 0.16 1.80
N LYS A 393 15.54 -0.87 0.94
CA LYS A 393 14.73 -2.08 1.19
C LYS A 393 15.17 -2.82 2.45
N SER A 394 16.48 -2.81 2.75
CA SER A 394 17.05 -3.33 3.99
C SER A 394 17.16 -2.28 5.09
N ALA A 395 16.31 -1.25 5.07
CA ALA A 395 16.24 -0.21 6.09
C ALA A 395 14.83 0.35 6.30
N ASN A 396 13.81 -0.32 5.76
CA ASN A 396 12.40 0.08 5.82
C ASN A 396 12.13 1.48 5.27
N ILE A 397 12.91 1.89 4.27
CA ILE A 397 12.77 3.19 3.62
C ILE A 397 12.02 2.98 2.29
N GLU A 398 10.82 3.53 2.20
CA GLU A 398 10.07 3.58 0.95
C GLU A 398 10.74 4.60 0.00
N LEU A 399 10.93 4.21 -1.27
CA LEU A 399 11.63 5.04 -2.26
C LEU A 399 10.66 5.56 -3.31
N ILE A 400 10.57 6.87 -3.45
CA ILE A 400 9.80 7.52 -4.52
C ILE A 400 10.77 8.22 -5.46
N ASN A 401 10.94 7.66 -6.68
CA ASN A 401 11.77 8.27 -7.70
C ASN A 401 11.05 9.40 -8.44
N GLY A 402 11.78 10.18 -9.23
CA GLY A 402 11.26 11.38 -9.90
C GLY A 402 10.16 11.10 -10.92
N LYS A 403 10.02 9.87 -11.41
CA LYS A 403 8.91 9.47 -12.29
C LYS A 403 7.67 9.11 -11.47
N GLU A 404 7.82 8.34 -10.40
CA GLU A 404 6.73 8.05 -9.46
C GLU A 404 6.19 9.33 -8.82
N LEU A 405 7.09 10.21 -8.36
CA LEU A 405 6.76 11.52 -7.83
C LEU A 405 5.91 12.33 -8.82
N VAL A 406 6.34 12.46 -10.07
CA VAL A 406 5.59 13.21 -11.09
C VAL A 406 4.21 12.58 -11.37
N ASN A 407 4.12 11.25 -11.37
CA ASN A 407 2.84 10.56 -11.54
C ASN A 407 1.91 10.85 -10.35
N PHE A 408 2.40 10.74 -9.11
CA PHE A 408 1.63 11.07 -7.91
C PHE A 408 1.26 12.56 -7.86
N MET A 409 2.15 13.46 -8.26
CA MET A 409 1.82 14.89 -8.34
C MET A 409 0.70 15.18 -9.36
N ILE A 410 0.63 14.45 -10.47
CA ILE A 410 -0.50 14.54 -11.41
C ILE A 410 -1.77 13.94 -10.77
N GLU A 411 -1.68 12.73 -10.20
CA GLU A 411 -2.80 12.01 -9.58
C GLU A 411 -3.46 12.79 -8.42
N PHE A 412 -2.66 13.40 -7.55
CA PHE A 412 -3.10 14.18 -6.38
C PHE A 412 -3.20 15.69 -6.65
N LYS A 413 -3.09 16.13 -7.91
CA LYS A 413 -3.19 17.54 -8.34
C LYS A 413 -2.26 18.47 -7.54
N ILE A 414 -0.97 18.15 -7.49
CA ILE A 414 0.10 18.99 -6.90
C ILE A 414 0.87 19.65 -8.04
N GLY A 415 0.86 20.99 -8.09
CA GLY A 415 1.56 21.75 -9.13
C GLY A 415 0.90 21.73 -10.52
N THR A 416 -0.28 21.11 -10.64
CA THR A 416 -1.15 21.18 -11.83
C THR A 416 -2.37 22.07 -11.54
N LYS A 417 -2.96 22.64 -12.59
CA LYS A 417 -4.28 23.29 -12.55
C LYS A 417 -5.22 22.51 -13.45
N THR A 418 -6.43 22.20 -12.98
CA THR A 418 -7.52 21.83 -13.88
C THR A 418 -7.93 23.08 -14.64
N ILE A 419 -8.01 23.00 -15.96
CA ILE A 419 -8.67 24.00 -16.79
C ILE A 419 -10.07 23.45 -17.02
N GLU A 420 -11.07 24.13 -16.48
CA GLU A 420 -12.47 23.92 -16.85
C GLU A 420 -12.65 24.47 -18.26
N VAL A 421 -13.13 23.62 -19.16
CA VAL A 421 -13.47 23.96 -20.54
C VAL A 421 -14.96 23.75 -20.73
N VAL A 422 -15.58 24.54 -21.60
CA VAL A 422 -16.99 24.33 -21.96
C VAL A 422 -17.11 22.96 -22.61
N ASP A 423 -18.08 22.19 -22.12
CA ASP A 423 -18.46 20.92 -22.73
C ASP A 423 -19.38 21.22 -23.91
N GLU A 424 -18.80 21.45 -25.09
CA GLU A 424 -19.58 21.75 -26.30
C GLU A 424 -20.49 20.56 -26.68
N GLU A 425 -20.11 19.31 -26.34
CA GLU A 425 -20.93 18.10 -26.56
C GLU A 425 -22.19 18.07 -25.68
N TYR A 426 -22.29 18.91 -24.63
CA TYR A 426 -23.50 19.09 -23.83
C TYR A 426 -24.54 20.02 -24.52
N PHE A 427 -24.11 20.81 -25.51
CA PHE A 427 -24.95 21.80 -26.20
C PHE A 427 -25.34 21.40 -27.64
N GLU A 428 -24.94 20.21 -28.10
CA GLU A 428 -25.33 19.58 -29.38
C GLU A 428 -26.34 18.43 -29.18
#